data_AF-A0A821BEH8-F1
#
_entry.id   AF-A0A821BEH8-F1
#
_cell.length_a   1.000
_cell.length_b   1.000
_cell.length_c   1.000
_cell.angle_alpha   90.00
_cell.angle_beta   90.00
_cell.angle_gamma   90.00
#
_symmetry.space_group_name_H-M   'P 1'
#
loop_
_entity.id
_entity.type
_entity.pdbx_description
1 polymer ?
#
loop_
_entity_poly.entity_id
_entity_poly.type
_entity_poly.pdbx_seq_one_letter_code
_entity_poly.pdbx_strand_id
1 'polypeptide(L)'
;MPQIMLMKAEYLVLLSLLLTTVVITNAFYIKKQFYPSVVYLTKSSTSLAVLYVQAFVFVILFGKLVQRIFLGQLRAIETEHLYDRAWFSITETCLAFTVFRDDFSPRFVALFAILLFLKCFHWLLEDRVDYMEQSPVLGTIFHARVVGLLSVLCLLDYLFISSAYMHTIAKGASVQIVFGFEYAILLVSVISTAINIGRIANNGNV
;
A
#
# COMPACT_ATOMS: atom_id res chain seq x y z
N MET A 1 -17.71 15.84 12.26
CA MET A 1 -16.29 15.74 11.83
C MET A 1 -16.04 14.77 10.67
N PRO A 2 -16.50 13.51 10.66
CA PRO A 2 -16.16 12.56 9.58
C PRO A 2 -16.72 12.93 8.20
N GLN A 3 -17.92 13.52 8.14
CA GLN A 3 -18.53 13.96 6.86
C GLN A 3 -17.74 15.08 6.16
N ILE A 4 -17.14 16.01 6.92
CA ILE A 4 -16.35 17.12 6.37
C ILE A 4 -15.03 16.59 5.76
N MET A 5 -14.43 15.59 6.39
CA MET A 5 -13.19 14.98 5.90
C MET A 5 -13.41 14.17 4.62
N LEU A 6 -14.55 13.45 4.52
CA LEU A 6 -14.94 12.74 3.30
C LEU A 6 -15.20 13.70 2.13
N MET A 7 -15.95 14.77 2.36
CA MET A 7 -16.23 15.81 1.34
C MET A 7 -14.95 16.48 0.84
N LYS A 8 -13.97 16.73 1.73
CA LYS A 8 -12.65 17.26 1.35
C LYS A 8 -11.87 16.26 0.48
N ALA A 9 -11.91 14.97 0.80
CA ALA A 9 -11.20 13.96 0.03
C ALA A 9 -11.81 13.79 -1.38
N GLU A 10 -13.13 13.78 -1.50
CA GLU A 10 -13.83 13.71 -2.79
C GLU A 10 -13.50 14.92 -3.67
N TYR A 11 -13.49 16.13 -3.10
CA TYR A 11 -13.08 17.34 -3.82
C TYR A 11 -11.63 17.27 -4.33
N LEU A 12 -10.70 16.76 -3.51
CA LEU A 12 -9.30 16.60 -3.91
C LEU A 12 -9.14 15.61 -5.07
N VAL A 13 -9.89 14.51 -5.07
CA VAL A 13 -9.89 13.52 -6.15
C VAL A 13 -10.43 14.13 -7.44
N LEU A 14 -11.54 14.87 -7.37
CA LEU A 14 -12.12 15.53 -8.55
C LEU A 14 -11.19 16.60 -9.11
N LEU A 15 -10.57 17.38 -8.24
CA LEU A 15 -9.61 18.41 -8.63
C LEU A 15 -8.38 17.80 -9.31
N SER A 16 -7.83 16.71 -8.79
CA SER A 16 -6.67 16.06 -9.39
C SER A 16 -7.01 15.43 -10.75
N LEU A 17 -8.20 14.83 -10.88
CA LEU A 17 -8.70 14.30 -12.16
C LEU A 17 -8.92 15.40 -13.21
N LEU A 18 -9.47 16.54 -12.82
CA LEU A 18 -9.61 17.69 -13.72
C LEU A 18 -8.25 18.21 -14.17
N LEU A 19 -7.32 18.42 -13.22
CA LEU A 19 -6.01 18.95 -13.52
C LEU A 19 -5.22 18.04 -14.46
N THR A 20 -5.29 16.73 -14.25
CA THR A 20 -4.62 15.74 -15.11
C THR A 20 -5.22 15.68 -16.50
N THR A 21 -6.54 15.73 -16.60
CA THR A 21 -7.24 15.79 -17.89
C THR A 21 -6.81 17.02 -18.68
N VAL A 22 -6.76 18.20 -18.05
CA VAL A 22 -6.31 19.45 -18.68
C VAL A 22 -4.87 19.34 -19.17
N VAL A 23 -3.96 18.83 -18.35
CA VAL A 23 -2.53 18.67 -18.71
C VAL A 23 -2.35 17.70 -19.88
N ILE A 24 -3.06 16.56 -19.85
CA ILE A 24 -3.01 15.57 -20.92
C ILE A 24 -3.58 16.15 -22.22
N THR A 25 -4.77 16.75 -22.17
CA THR A 25 -5.41 17.35 -23.35
C THR A 25 -4.56 18.48 -23.95
N ASN A 26 -3.94 19.33 -23.13
CA ASN A 26 -3.04 20.38 -23.60
C ASN A 26 -1.80 19.80 -24.31
N ALA A 27 -1.19 18.74 -23.75
CA ALA A 27 -0.06 18.06 -24.39
C ALA A 27 -0.44 17.48 -25.76
N PHE A 28 -1.61 16.83 -25.85
CA PHE A 28 -2.15 16.30 -27.11
C PHE A 28 -2.49 17.42 -28.10
N TYR A 29 -3.00 18.56 -27.65
CA TYR A 29 -3.32 19.69 -28.52
C TYR A 29 -2.06 20.29 -29.17
N ILE A 30 -0.98 20.46 -28.39
CA ILE A 30 0.29 21.01 -28.88
C ILE A 30 0.99 20.04 -29.83
N LYS A 31 1.04 18.75 -29.47
CA LYS A 31 1.89 17.78 -30.16
C LYS A 31 1.16 16.97 -31.23
N LYS A 32 -0.18 16.91 -31.22
CA LYS A 32 -1.09 16.24 -32.19
C LYS A 32 -0.83 14.75 -32.47
N GLN A 33 0.27 14.20 -31.98
CA GLN A 33 0.72 12.81 -32.15
C GLN A 33 0.95 12.20 -30.77
N PHE A 34 0.65 10.92 -30.62
CA PHE A 34 0.74 10.21 -29.33
C PHE A 34 2.17 10.23 -28.75
N TYR A 35 3.17 9.80 -29.54
CA TYR A 35 4.53 9.66 -29.03
C TYR A 35 5.15 10.98 -28.56
N PRO A 36 5.13 12.09 -29.33
CA PRO A 36 5.67 13.36 -28.86
C PRO A 36 4.89 13.97 -27.68
N SER A 37 3.60 13.64 -27.53
CA SER A 37 2.79 14.07 -26.37
C SER A 37 3.28 13.39 -25.08
N VAL A 38 3.51 12.07 -25.13
CA VAL A 38 4.04 11.31 -23.97
C VAL A 38 5.46 11.78 -23.61
N VAL A 39 6.31 12.03 -24.61
CA VAL A 39 7.65 12.59 -24.37
C VAL A 39 7.56 13.99 -23.75
N TYR A 40 6.64 14.84 -24.20
CA TYR A 40 6.42 16.16 -23.59
C TYR A 40 5.98 16.07 -22.13
N LEU A 41 5.02 15.17 -21.83
CA LEU A 41 4.53 14.94 -20.47
C LEU A 41 5.62 14.43 -19.52
N THR A 42 6.53 13.59 -20.03
CA THR A 42 7.62 12.99 -19.23
C THR A 42 8.85 13.90 -19.10
N LYS A 43 8.99 14.90 -19.96
CA LYS A 43 10.12 15.86 -19.92
C LYS A 43 9.78 17.17 -19.21
N SER A 44 8.50 17.58 -19.19
CA SER A 44 8.05 18.78 -18.48
C SER A 44 7.93 18.51 -16.98
N SER A 45 8.70 19.21 -16.16
CA SER A 45 8.69 19.06 -14.69
C SER A 45 7.30 19.30 -14.09
N THR A 46 6.56 20.30 -14.56
CA THR A 46 5.21 20.62 -14.11
C THR A 46 4.20 19.53 -14.49
N SER A 47 4.24 19.04 -15.74
CA SER A 47 3.32 17.99 -16.20
C SER A 47 3.58 16.67 -15.47
N LEU A 48 4.86 16.34 -15.27
CA LEU A 48 5.29 15.16 -14.52
C LEU A 48 4.84 15.22 -13.06
N ALA A 49 4.93 16.38 -12.40
CA ALA A 49 4.47 16.56 -11.02
C ALA A 49 2.97 16.30 -10.87
N VAL A 50 2.15 16.82 -11.80
CA VAL A 50 0.70 16.56 -11.81
C VAL A 50 0.39 15.07 -11.98
N LEU A 51 1.14 14.38 -12.86
CA LEU A 51 1.01 12.93 -13.04
C LEU A 51 1.40 12.13 -11.78
N TYR A 52 2.45 12.55 -11.05
CA TYR A 52 2.82 11.91 -9.79
C TYR A 52 1.76 12.08 -8.70
N VAL A 53 1.19 13.28 -8.55
CA VAL A 53 0.09 13.51 -7.62
C VAL A 53 -1.09 12.61 -7.96
N GLN A 54 -1.44 12.49 -9.25
CA GLN A 54 -2.53 11.63 -9.68
C GLN A 54 -2.26 10.15 -9.45
N ALA A 55 -1.03 9.68 -9.68
CA ALA A 55 -0.63 8.32 -9.38
C ALA A 55 -0.79 8.03 -7.87
N PHE A 56 -0.39 8.97 -7.01
CA PHE A 56 -0.57 8.85 -5.56
C PHE A 56 -2.06 8.78 -5.17
N VAL A 57 -2.93 9.59 -5.78
CA VAL A 57 -4.39 9.50 -5.58
C VAL A 57 -4.92 8.12 -5.96
N PHE A 58 -4.49 7.57 -7.11
CA PHE A 58 -4.91 6.24 -7.54
C PHE A 58 -4.46 5.13 -6.58
N VAL A 59 -3.26 5.22 -6.01
CA VAL A 59 -2.78 4.26 -5.00
C VAL A 59 -3.68 4.29 -3.75
N ILE A 60 -4.07 5.48 -3.28
CA ILE A 60 -4.98 5.60 -2.12
C ILE A 60 -6.37 5.04 -2.45
N LEU A 61 -6.92 5.35 -3.63
CA LEU A 61 -8.22 4.83 -4.06
C LEU A 61 -8.20 3.30 -4.20
N PHE A 62 -7.12 2.76 -4.77
CA PHE A 62 -6.91 1.32 -4.86
C PHE A 62 -6.82 0.68 -3.47
N GLY A 63 -6.09 1.29 -2.53
CA GLY A 63 -6.06 0.85 -1.13
C GLY A 63 -7.43 0.82 -0.49
N LYS A 64 -8.24 1.88 -0.64
CA LYS A 64 -9.62 1.92 -0.15
C LYS A 64 -10.50 0.86 -0.79
N LEU A 65 -10.30 0.56 -2.08
CA LEU A 65 -11.02 -0.49 -2.79
C LEU A 65 -10.69 -1.87 -2.21
N VAL A 66 -9.41 -2.21 -2.10
CA VAL A 66 -8.94 -3.48 -1.51
C VAL A 66 -9.43 -3.61 -0.06
N GLN A 67 -9.28 -2.56 0.74
CA GLN A 67 -9.80 -2.48 2.11
C GLN A 67 -11.30 -2.76 2.14
N ARG A 68 -12.10 -2.16 1.26
CA ARG A 68 -13.56 -2.37 1.25
C ARG A 68 -13.96 -3.78 0.82
N ILE A 69 -13.19 -4.40 -0.09
CA ILE A 69 -13.42 -5.77 -0.56
C ILE A 69 -13.13 -6.79 0.55
N PHE A 70 -11.96 -6.71 1.18
CA PHE A 70 -11.52 -7.70 2.16
C PHE A 70 -11.98 -7.36 3.59
N LEU A 71 -11.84 -6.11 4.03
CA LEU A 71 -12.05 -5.71 5.42
C LEU A 71 -13.39 -5.03 5.69
N GLY A 72 -14.12 -4.64 4.64
CA GLY A 72 -15.38 -3.92 4.77
C GLY A 72 -15.21 -2.52 5.38
N GLN A 73 -16.07 -2.16 6.34
CA GLN A 73 -15.98 -0.88 7.05
C GLN A 73 -14.93 -0.95 8.16
N LEU A 74 -13.92 -0.08 8.10
CA LEU A 74 -12.92 0.05 9.16
C LEU A 74 -13.52 0.72 10.39
N ARG A 75 -13.13 0.24 11.56
CA ARG A 75 -13.48 0.83 12.86
C ARG A 75 -12.56 2.01 13.15
N ALA A 76 -13.03 2.95 13.98
CA ALA A 76 -12.24 4.11 14.36
C ALA A 76 -10.91 3.73 15.02
N ILE A 77 -10.91 2.68 15.86
CA ILE A 77 -9.71 2.19 16.55
C ILE A 77 -8.67 1.63 15.57
N GLU A 78 -9.11 0.95 14.51
CA GLU A 78 -8.20 0.40 13.47
C GLU A 78 -7.58 1.54 12.67
N THR A 79 -8.34 2.60 12.38
CA THR A 79 -7.80 3.78 11.70
C THR A 79 -6.80 4.55 12.56
N GLU A 80 -7.01 4.60 13.87
CA GLU A 80 -6.13 5.27 14.82
C GLU A 80 -4.80 4.50 14.95
N HIS A 81 -4.87 3.20 15.24
CA HIS A 81 -3.69 2.34 15.27
C HIS A 81 -2.88 2.39 13.97
N LEU A 82 -3.56 2.37 12.82
CA LEU A 82 -2.90 2.50 11.53
C LEU A 82 -2.14 3.80 11.38
N TYR A 83 -2.73 4.91 11.78
CA TYR A 83 -2.09 6.21 11.66
C TYR A 83 -0.83 6.29 12.53
N ASP A 84 -0.92 5.80 13.77
CA ASP A 84 0.20 5.78 14.71
C ASP A 84 1.34 4.88 14.21
N ARG A 85 1.03 3.64 13.81
CA ARG A 85 2.03 2.70 13.27
C ARG A 85 2.64 3.21 11.96
N ALA A 86 1.84 3.82 11.07
CA ALA A 86 2.31 4.33 9.79
C ALA A 86 3.28 5.50 9.96
N TRP A 87 2.97 6.47 10.82
CA TRP A 87 3.86 7.60 11.06
C TRP A 87 5.21 7.13 11.60
N PHE A 88 5.20 6.21 12.57
CA PHE A 88 6.41 5.62 13.12
C PHE A 88 7.22 4.86 12.04
N SER A 89 6.59 3.97 11.29
CA SER A 89 7.28 3.19 10.25
C SER A 89 7.86 4.08 9.14
N ILE A 90 7.19 5.18 8.78
CA ILE A 90 7.74 6.15 7.82
C ILE A 90 9.03 6.74 8.38
N THR A 91 9.03 7.19 9.64
CA THR A 91 10.22 7.80 10.24
C THR A 91 11.40 6.84 10.36
N GLU A 92 11.17 5.60 10.79
CA GLU A 92 12.23 4.56 10.85
C GLU A 92 12.81 4.27 9.47
N THR A 93 11.93 4.14 8.49
CA THR A 93 12.35 3.81 7.14
C THR A 93 13.09 4.99 6.51
N CYS A 94 12.61 6.21 6.69
CA CYS A 94 13.33 7.42 6.30
C CYS A 94 14.71 7.51 6.96
N LEU A 95 14.84 7.12 8.23
CA LEU A 95 16.13 7.07 8.93
C LEU A 95 17.05 6.04 8.29
N ALA A 96 16.59 4.80 8.08
CA ALA A 96 17.36 3.74 7.43
C ALA A 96 17.81 4.14 6.02
N PHE A 97 17.00 4.93 5.32
CA PHE A 97 17.30 5.43 3.98
C PHE A 97 18.40 6.48 3.92
N THR A 98 18.66 7.21 5.00
CA THR A 98 19.79 8.14 5.05
C THR A 98 21.15 7.43 4.89
N VAL A 99 21.21 6.14 5.27
CA VAL A 99 22.38 5.27 5.07
C VAL A 99 22.62 4.99 3.58
N PHE A 100 21.57 4.99 2.75
CA PHE A 100 21.62 4.70 1.31
C PHE A 100 21.31 5.94 0.46
N ARG A 101 21.83 7.10 0.88
CA ARG A 101 21.54 8.42 0.27
C ARG A 101 21.73 8.48 -1.25
N ASP A 102 22.69 7.72 -1.78
CA ASP A 102 23.06 7.75 -3.20
C ASP A 102 22.09 6.99 -4.12
N ASP A 103 21.17 6.19 -3.56
CA ASP A 103 20.19 5.37 -4.32
C ASP A 103 18.78 6.00 -4.43
N PHE A 104 18.64 7.29 -4.08
CA PHE A 104 17.35 7.98 -4.04
C PHE A 104 16.77 8.22 -5.45
N SER A 105 16.06 7.23 -5.97
CA SER A 105 15.44 7.23 -7.31
C SER A 105 13.90 7.19 -7.22
N PRO A 106 13.16 7.63 -8.25
CA PRO A 106 11.70 7.48 -8.29
C PRO A 106 11.24 6.02 -8.13
N ARG A 107 12.07 5.06 -8.60
CA ARG A 107 11.85 3.63 -8.42
C ARG A 107 11.86 3.24 -6.94
N PHE A 108 12.78 3.81 -6.18
CA PHE A 108 12.89 3.55 -4.75
C PHE A 108 11.66 4.07 -3.98
N VAL A 109 11.18 5.27 -4.30
CA VAL A 109 9.95 5.81 -3.70
C VAL A 109 8.75 4.91 -4.00
N ALA A 110 8.67 4.36 -5.22
CA ALA A 110 7.64 3.40 -5.58
C ALA A 110 7.74 2.09 -4.77
N LEU A 111 8.94 1.54 -4.58
CA LEU A 111 9.16 0.34 -3.76
C LEU A 111 8.79 0.58 -2.29
N PHE A 112 9.17 1.74 -1.74
CA PHE A 112 8.78 2.13 -0.40
C PHE A 112 7.26 2.30 -0.25
N ALA A 113 6.60 2.93 -1.22
CA ALA A 113 5.15 3.08 -1.21
C ALA A 113 4.44 1.71 -1.23
N ILE A 114 4.94 0.74 -2.02
CA ILE A 114 4.41 -0.62 -2.06
C ILE A 114 4.65 -1.34 -0.72
N LEU A 115 5.85 -1.23 -0.14
CA LEU A 115 6.15 -1.81 1.17
C LEU A 115 5.21 -1.27 2.24
N LEU A 116 5.11 0.07 2.35
CA LEU A 116 4.24 0.72 3.33
C LEU A 116 2.78 0.34 3.12
N PHE A 117 2.33 0.25 1.87
CA PHE A 117 1.00 -0.20 1.52
C PHE A 117 0.72 -1.61 2.05
N LEU A 118 1.62 -2.57 1.79
CA LEU A 118 1.48 -3.94 2.31
C LEU A 118 1.50 -3.95 3.84
N LYS A 119 2.42 -3.20 4.47
CA LYS A 119 2.55 -3.10 5.93
C LYS A 119 1.26 -2.59 6.58
N CYS A 120 0.57 -1.62 5.98
CA CYS A 120 -0.75 -1.19 6.43
C CYS A 120 -1.81 -2.31 6.39
N PHE A 121 -1.83 -3.16 5.35
CA PHE A 121 -2.76 -4.28 5.31
C PHE A 121 -2.43 -5.39 6.31
N HIS A 122 -1.16 -5.58 6.64
CA HIS A 122 -0.74 -6.51 7.70
C HIS A 122 -1.24 -6.04 9.07
N TRP A 123 -1.02 -4.77 9.41
CA TRP A 123 -1.52 -4.20 10.67
C TRP A 123 -3.05 -4.24 10.76
N LEU A 124 -3.74 -3.97 9.66
CA LEU A 124 -5.20 -4.14 9.62
C LEU A 124 -5.64 -5.58 9.81
N LEU A 125 -4.93 -6.54 9.23
CA LEU A 125 -5.24 -7.95 9.36
C LEU A 125 -5.04 -8.40 10.82
N GLU A 126 -3.95 -7.99 11.44
CA GLU A 126 -3.65 -8.22 12.86
C GLU A 126 -4.77 -7.69 13.76
N ASP A 127 -5.12 -6.40 13.63
CA ASP A 127 -6.19 -5.78 14.43
C ASP A 127 -7.57 -6.45 14.24
N ARG A 128 -7.80 -7.06 13.07
CA ARG A 128 -9.02 -7.81 12.75
C ARG A 128 -9.03 -9.21 13.37
N VAL A 129 -7.89 -9.87 13.42
CA VAL A 129 -7.74 -11.16 14.09
C VAL A 129 -7.82 -10.99 15.61
N ASP A 130 -7.27 -9.92 16.17
CA ASP A 130 -7.42 -9.59 17.59
C ASP A 130 -8.90 -9.36 17.96
N TYR A 131 -9.65 -8.73 17.06
CA TYR A 131 -11.10 -8.59 17.22
C TYR A 131 -11.85 -9.92 17.12
N MET A 132 -11.39 -10.84 16.27
CA MET A 132 -11.95 -12.19 16.19
C MET A 132 -11.77 -12.95 17.50
N GLU A 133 -10.64 -12.80 18.16
CA GLU A 133 -10.41 -13.44 19.45
C GLU A 133 -11.35 -12.91 20.54
N GLN A 134 -11.66 -11.61 20.50
CA GLN A 134 -12.50 -10.96 21.51
C GLN A 134 -14.01 -11.12 21.28
N SER A 135 -14.44 -11.50 20.06
CA SER A 135 -15.87 -11.50 19.67
C SER A 135 -16.38 -12.89 19.25
N PRO A 136 -17.29 -13.53 20.01
CA PRO A 136 -17.69 -14.93 19.78
C PRO A 136 -18.77 -15.16 18.69
N VAL A 137 -19.20 -14.12 17.95
CA VAL A 137 -20.31 -14.21 16.97
C VAL A 137 -19.94 -13.53 15.66
N LEU A 138 -19.00 -14.13 14.92
CA LEU A 138 -18.61 -13.66 13.59
C LEU A 138 -19.13 -14.61 12.51
N GLY A 139 -19.67 -14.05 11.43
CA GLY A 139 -20.20 -14.85 10.33
C GLY A 139 -19.10 -15.47 9.47
N THR A 140 -19.35 -16.63 8.87
CA THR A 140 -18.40 -17.37 8.00
C THR A 140 -17.84 -16.53 6.84
N ILE A 141 -18.62 -15.58 6.30
CA ILE A 141 -18.17 -14.65 5.26
C ILE A 141 -17.03 -13.75 5.76
N PHE A 142 -17.08 -13.33 7.02
CA PHE A 142 -16.03 -12.52 7.63
C PHE A 142 -14.72 -13.32 7.71
N HIS A 143 -14.78 -14.57 8.20
CA HIS A 143 -13.63 -15.47 8.22
C HIS A 143 -13.06 -15.71 6.82
N ALA A 144 -13.92 -15.98 5.82
CA ALA A 144 -13.50 -16.18 4.45
C ALA A 144 -12.76 -14.96 3.86
N ARG A 145 -13.21 -13.75 4.17
CA ARG A 145 -12.53 -12.51 3.73
C ARG A 145 -11.19 -12.30 4.42
N VAL A 146 -11.09 -12.56 5.72
CA VAL A 146 -9.84 -12.44 6.50
C VAL A 146 -8.80 -13.46 6.02
N VAL A 147 -9.20 -14.73 5.85
CA VAL A 147 -8.34 -15.77 5.28
C VAL A 147 -7.97 -15.47 3.84
N GLY A 148 -8.90 -14.91 3.05
CA GLY A 148 -8.63 -14.41 1.71
C GLY A 148 -7.55 -13.33 1.69
N LEU A 149 -7.63 -12.33 2.59
CA LEU A 149 -6.61 -11.28 2.71
C LEU A 149 -5.26 -11.86 3.14
N LEU A 150 -5.24 -12.73 4.16
CA LEU A 150 -4.05 -13.42 4.65
C LEU A 150 -3.32 -14.17 3.52
N SER A 151 -4.05 -14.92 2.69
CA SER A 151 -3.45 -15.68 1.58
C SER A 151 -2.88 -14.77 0.49
N VAL A 152 -3.56 -13.65 0.16
CA VAL A 152 -3.05 -12.66 -0.79
C VAL A 152 -1.79 -11.98 -0.26
N LEU A 153 -1.75 -11.59 1.02
CA LEU A 153 -0.57 -10.96 1.62
C LEU A 153 0.63 -11.92 1.65
N CYS A 154 0.41 -13.17 2.08
CA CYS A 154 1.45 -14.21 2.07
C CYS A 154 2.06 -14.42 0.67
N LEU A 155 1.21 -14.50 -0.35
CA LEU A 155 1.65 -14.63 -1.74
C LEU A 155 2.46 -13.41 -2.18
N LEU A 156 1.99 -12.20 -1.89
CA LEU A 156 2.68 -10.97 -2.28
C LEU A 156 4.04 -10.86 -1.59
N ASP A 157 4.14 -11.12 -0.29
CA ASP A 157 5.40 -11.09 0.44
C ASP A 157 6.41 -12.07 -0.15
N TYR A 158 5.99 -13.31 -0.42
CA TYR A 158 6.85 -14.31 -1.07
C TYR A 158 7.34 -13.84 -2.45
N LEU A 159 6.45 -13.27 -3.27
CA LEU A 159 6.81 -12.75 -4.59
C LEU A 159 7.80 -11.56 -4.49
N PHE A 160 7.60 -10.65 -3.55
CA PHE A 160 8.49 -9.51 -3.35
C PHE A 160 9.85 -9.92 -2.79
N ILE A 161 9.91 -10.89 -1.87
CA ILE A 161 11.17 -11.49 -1.40
C ILE A 161 11.92 -12.14 -2.56
N SER A 162 11.24 -12.95 -3.37
CA SER A 162 11.85 -13.62 -4.53
C SER A 162 12.38 -12.61 -5.54
N SER A 163 11.61 -11.56 -5.84
CA SER A 163 12.04 -10.47 -6.71
C SER A 163 13.25 -9.72 -6.15
N ALA A 164 13.26 -9.41 -4.84
CA ALA A 164 14.38 -8.74 -4.18
C ALA A 164 15.65 -9.61 -4.21
N TYR A 165 15.50 -10.92 -3.98
CA TYR A 165 16.58 -11.91 -4.05
C TYR A 165 17.19 -11.98 -5.46
N MET A 166 16.36 -12.13 -6.50
CA MET A 166 16.81 -12.16 -7.90
C MET A 166 17.51 -10.86 -8.30
N HIS A 167 16.97 -9.71 -7.89
CA HIS A 167 17.62 -8.42 -8.14
C HIS A 167 18.97 -8.28 -7.44
N THR A 168 19.08 -8.78 -6.21
CA THR A 168 20.33 -8.75 -5.44
C THR A 168 21.41 -9.63 -6.07
N ILE A 169 21.06 -10.82 -6.57
CA ILE A 169 22.01 -11.68 -7.29
C ILE A 169 22.49 -11.02 -8.59
N ALA A 170 21.57 -10.43 -9.36
CA ALA A 170 21.89 -9.89 -10.67
C ALA A 170 22.73 -8.59 -10.62
N LYS A 171 22.53 -7.76 -9.59
CA LYS A 171 23.12 -6.41 -9.52
C LYS A 171 24.01 -6.16 -8.29
N GLY A 172 24.14 -7.14 -7.40
CA GLY A 172 24.87 -7.01 -6.15
C GLY A 172 24.05 -6.40 -5.02
N ALA A 173 24.71 -6.22 -3.88
CA ALA A 173 24.10 -5.66 -2.67
C ALA A 173 23.67 -4.20 -2.91
N SER A 174 22.40 -3.93 -2.63
CA SER A 174 21.79 -2.60 -2.72
C SER A 174 20.66 -2.51 -1.71
N VAL A 175 19.94 -1.38 -1.71
CA VAL A 175 18.72 -1.16 -0.93
C VAL A 175 17.68 -2.30 -1.07
N GLN A 176 17.69 -3.06 -2.17
CA GLN A 176 16.83 -4.23 -2.34
C GLN A 176 16.96 -5.24 -1.20
N ILE A 177 18.12 -5.35 -0.54
CA ILE A 177 18.31 -6.23 0.62
C ILE A 177 17.49 -5.74 1.81
N VAL A 178 17.48 -4.42 2.08
CA VAL A 178 16.71 -3.82 3.17
C VAL A 178 15.21 -4.05 2.96
N PHE A 179 14.73 -3.82 1.73
CA PHE A 179 13.35 -4.15 1.37
C PHE A 179 13.06 -5.64 1.50
N GLY A 180 13.94 -6.52 1.02
CA GLY A 180 13.81 -7.96 1.15
C GLY A 180 13.70 -8.42 2.59
N PHE A 181 14.45 -7.80 3.49
CA PHE A 181 14.38 -8.05 4.93
C PHE A 181 13.05 -7.59 5.53
N GLU A 182 12.57 -6.39 5.20
CA GLU A 182 11.25 -5.91 5.64
C GLU A 182 10.12 -6.83 5.13
N TYR A 183 10.17 -7.29 3.88
CA TYR A 183 9.19 -8.26 3.36
C TYR A 183 9.28 -9.62 4.08
N ALA A 184 10.48 -10.04 4.50
CA ALA A 184 10.63 -11.25 5.29
C ALA A 184 10.03 -11.11 6.70
N ILE A 185 10.15 -9.93 7.33
CA ILE A 185 9.46 -9.64 8.59
C ILE A 185 7.94 -9.69 8.41
N LEU A 186 7.42 -9.10 7.32
CA LEU A 186 6.00 -9.17 6.99
C LEU A 186 5.53 -10.61 6.82
N LEU A 187 6.29 -11.44 6.09
CA LEU A 187 5.96 -12.87 5.93
C LEU A 187 5.89 -13.61 7.27
N VAL A 188 6.83 -13.36 8.19
CA VAL A 188 6.80 -13.94 9.54
C VAL A 188 5.58 -13.47 10.32
N SER A 189 5.22 -12.18 10.21
CA SER A 189 4.01 -11.62 10.81
C SER A 189 2.75 -12.32 10.28
N VAL A 190 2.63 -12.54 8.96
CA VAL A 190 1.50 -13.28 8.35
C VAL A 190 1.40 -14.70 8.89
N ILE A 191 2.53 -15.40 8.99
CA ILE A 191 2.55 -16.77 9.52
C ILE A 191 2.07 -16.79 10.98
N SER A 192 2.52 -15.83 11.80
CA SER A 192 2.04 -15.68 13.18
C SER A 192 0.53 -15.45 13.25
N THR A 193 0.01 -14.54 12.43
CA THR A 193 -1.43 -14.28 12.33
C THR A 193 -2.22 -15.51 11.85
N ALA A 194 -1.67 -16.28 10.91
CA ALA A 194 -2.28 -17.52 10.42
C ALA A 194 -2.43 -18.56 11.54
N ILE A 195 -1.39 -18.72 12.37
CA ILE A 195 -1.41 -19.63 13.53
C ILE A 195 -2.47 -19.17 14.53
N ASN A 196 -2.58 -17.87 14.80
CA ASN A 196 -3.61 -17.33 15.68
C ASN A 196 -5.03 -17.62 15.17
N ILE A 197 -5.29 -17.44 13.87
CA ILE A 197 -6.58 -17.82 13.25
C ILE A 197 -6.85 -19.31 13.44
N GLY A 198 -5.86 -20.18 13.22
CA GLY A 198 -5.98 -21.62 13.43
C GLY A 198 -6.32 -22.00 14.87
N ARG A 199 -5.71 -21.30 15.84
CA ARG A 199 -6.04 -21.47 17.27
C ARG A 199 -7.48 -21.07 17.58
N ILE A 200 -7.95 -19.94 17.03
CA ILE A 200 -9.33 -19.46 17.23
C ILE A 200 -10.33 -20.49 16.66
N ALA A 201 -10.04 -21.06 15.48
CA ALA A 201 -10.88 -22.09 14.87
C ALA A 201 -10.97 -23.37 15.72
N ASN A 202 -9.86 -23.81 16.32
CA ASN A 202 -9.86 -24.99 17.19
C ASN A 202 -10.59 -24.78 18.53
N ASN A 203 -10.69 -23.54 19.00
CA ASN A 203 -11.37 -23.21 20.27
C ASN A 203 -12.91 -23.15 20.16
N GLY A 204 -13.50 -23.45 19.00
CA GLY A 204 -14.96 -23.56 18.83
C GLY A 204 -15.71 -22.24 18.63
N ASN A 205 -15.00 -21.15 18.35
CA ASN A 205 -15.58 -19.82 18.05
C ASN A 205 -15.85 -19.60 16.54
N VAL A 206 -16.26 -20.64 15.81
CA VAL A 206 -16.62 -20.57 14.38
C VAL A 206 -17.97 -21.23 14.14
#